data_AF-A0A8H3D1M9-F1
#
_entry.id   AF-A0A8H3D1M9-F1
#
_cell.length_a   1.000
_cell.length_b   1.000
_cell.length_c   1.000
_cell.angle_alpha   90.00
_cell.angle_beta   90.00
_cell.angle_gamma   90.00
#
_symmetry.space_group_name_H-M   'P 1'
#
loop_
_entity.id
_entity.type
_entity.pdbx_description
1 polymer ?
#
loop_
_entity_poly.entity_id
_entity_poly.type
_entity_poly.pdbx_seq_one_letter_code
_entity_poly.pdbx_strand_id
1 'polypeptide(L)'
;VTLNPGVAAPAAYYGFSDQIVTREDACNSFSPSQYTISSSTPAAKQAVVLHTTGSTLPTCMVDATVRVDKIGAVYFTNDVLPNPYDTFPSYWTGLVDAVQAAASS
;
A
#
# COMPACT_ATOMS: atom_id res chain seq x y z
N VAL A 1 4.71 9.73 13.15
CA VAL A 1 5.09 10.54 11.97
C VAL A 1 4.99 9.67 10.72
N THR A 2 4.07 10.05 9.83
CA THR A 2 3.92 9.44 8.50
C THR A 2 4.45 10.41 7.44
N LEU A 3 5.32 9.92 6.57
CA LEU A 3 5.82 10.67 5.41
C LEU A 3 5.11 10.18 4.15
N ASN A 4 4.70 11.07 3.26
CA ASN A 4 4.18 10.68 1.95
C ASN A 4 4.99 11.30 0.79
N PRO A 5 6.07 10.63 0.34
CA PRO A 5 6.71 10.96 -0.93
C PRO A 5 6.01 10.34 -2.16
N GLY A 6 5.10 9.39 -1.98
CA GLY A 6 4.45 8.63 -3.07
C GLY A 6 5.39 7.69 -3.86
N VAL A 7 6.69 7.71 -3.56
CA VAL A 7 7.75 6.96 -4.23
C VAL A 7 8.78 6.46 -3.22
N ALA A 8 9.77 5.68 -3.67
CA ALA A 8 10.81 5.16 -2.79
C ALA A 8 11.54 6.29 -2.04
N ALA A 9 11.65 6.16 -0.72
CA ALA A 9 12.39 7.09 0.11
C ALA A 9 13.81 6.57 0.41
N PRO A 10 14.81 7.46 0.51
CA PRO A 10 16.13 7.11 1.03
C PRO A 10 16.08 6.49 2.43
N ALA A 11 16.98 5.54 2.73
CA ALA A 11 17.03 4.83 4.01
C ALA A 11 17.12 5.76 5.25
N ALA A 12 17.73 6.94 5.10
CA ALA A 12 17.85 7.92 6.18
C ALA A 12 16.50 8.39 6.76
N TYR A 13 15.41 8.32 5.97
CA TYR A 13 14.08 8.74 6.41
C TYR A 13 13.43 7.74 7.37
N TYR A 14 13.83 6.46 7.31
CA TYR A 14 13.22 5.39 8.12
C TYR A 14 13.61 5.45 9.60
N GLY A 15 14.69 6.15 9.94
CA GLY A 15 15.18 6.26 11.32
C GLY A 15 14.24 7.06 12.24
N PHE A 16 13.50 8.02 11.69
CA PHE A 16 12.63 8.91 12.46
C PHE A 16 11.15 8.85 12.05
N SER A 17 10.82 8.20 10.93
CA SER A 17 9.43 7.94 10.55
C SER A 17 8.88 6.70 11.23
N ASP A 18 7.60 6.73 11.60
CA ASP A 18 6.85 5.53 11.95
C ASP A 18 6.40 4.82 10.68
N GLN A 19 6.05 5.60 9.64
CA GLN A 19 5.58 5.09 8.37
C GLN A 19 5.97 6.00 7.19
N ILE A 20 6.18 5.42 6.02
CA ILE A 20 6.46 6.12 4.77
C ILE A 20 5.59 5.51 3.68
N VAL A 21 4.78 6.32 2.99
CA VAL A 21 4.09 5.89 1.76
C VAL A 21 5.15 5.79 0.67
N THR A 22 5.63 4.57 0.43
CA THR A 22 6.70 4.33 -0.53
C THR A 22 6.16 4.11 -1.94
N ARG A 23 4.87 3.85 -2.11
CA ARG A 23 4.20 3.82 -3.42
C ARG A 23 2.82 4.41 -3.36
N GLU A 24 2.52 5.22 -4.37
CA GLU A 24 1.23 5.85 -4.62
C GLU A 24 1.00 5.88 -6.14
N ASP A 25 0.31 4.87 -6.66
CA ASP A 25 0.25 4.58 -8.09
C ASP A 25 -1.15 4.12 -8.55
N ALA A 26 -1.39 4.15 -9.86
CA ALA A 26 -2.46 3.39 -10.46
C ALA A 26 -2.18 1.88 -10.30
N CYS A 27 -3.19 1.09 -9.96
CA CYS A 27 -3.06 -0.34 -9.70
C CYS A 27 -2.39 -1.11 -10.85
N ASN A 28 -2.67 -0.74 -12.10
CA ASN A 28 -2.10 -1.39 -13.29
C ASN A 28 -0.65 -0.98 -13.59
N SER A 29 -0.14 0.05 -12.91
CA SER A 29 1.24 0.54 -13.06
C SER A 29 2.14 0.11 -11.89
N PHE A 30 1.54 -0.48 -10.85
CA PHE A 30 2.25 -0.93 -9.67
C PHE A 30 2.93 -2.28 -9.89
N SER A 31 4.11 -2.44 -9.30
CA SER A 31 4.84 -3.69 -9.18
C SER A 31 5.59 -3.75 -7.84
N PRO A 32 5.56 -4.88 -7.12
CA PRO A 32 6.36 -5.08 -5.91
C PRO A 32 7.86 -4.81 -6.06
N SER A 33 8.40 -4.96 -7.28
CA SER A 33 9.81 -4.66 -7.57
C SER A 33 10.19 -3.19 -7.44
N GLN A 34 9.21 -2.30 -7.28
CA GLN A 34 9.47 -0.88 -7.23
C GLN A 34 9.95 -0.43 -5.83
N TYR A 35 9.53 -1.05 -4.73
CA TYR A 35 10.09 -0.76 -3.39
C TYR A 35 11.22 -1.72 -3.01
N THR A 36 12.05 -1.29 -2.06
CA THR A 36 13.13 -2.10 -1.50
C THR A 36 12.81 -2.47 -0.07
N ILE A 37 12.89 -3.76 0.24
CA ILE A 37 12.72 -4.28 1.60
C ILE A 37 14.08 -4.75 2.09
N SER A 38 14.54 -4.15 3.19
CA SER A 38 15.80 -4.48 3.83
C SER A 38 15.77 -4.05 5.30
N SER A 39 16.84 -4.32 6.05
CA SER A 39 16.96 -3.82 7.42
C SER A 39 16.98 -2.29 7.52
N SER A 40 17.42 -1.59 6.47
CA SER A 40 17.46 -0.12 6.42
C SER A 40 16.21 0.51 5.79
N THR A 41 15.35 -0.31 5.17
CA THR A 41 14.06 0.06 4.59
C THR A 41 12.97 -0.96 4.98
N PRO A 42 12.69 -1.13 6.29
CA PRO A 42 11.85 -2.22 6.78
C PRO A 42 10.42 -2.14 6.24
N ALA A 43 9.89 -3.27 5.74
CA ALA A 43 8.54 -3.36 5.17
C ALA A 43 7.43 -2.88 6.12
N ALA A 44 7.57 -3.17 7.42
CA ALA A 44 6.64 -2.74 8.45
C ALA A 44 6.51 -1.21 8.59
N LYS A 45 7.49 -0.43 8.10
CA LYS A 45 7.44 1.04 8.05
C LYS A 45 6.98 1.58 6.69
N GLN A 46 6.69 0.72 5.72
CA GLN A 46 6.26 1.13 4.39
C GLN A 46 4.73 1.11 4.28
N ALA A 47 4.21 1.95 3.39
CA ALA A 47 2.82 1.99 3.00
C ALA A 47 2.68 2.01 1.47
N VAL A 48 1.66 1.34 0.96
CA VAL A 48 1.33 1.32 -0.48
C VAL A 48 -0.11 1.81 -0.67
N VAL A 49 -0.27 2.81 -1.53
CA VAL A 49 -1.54 3.41 -1.91
C VAL A 49 -1.77 3.09 -3.39
N LEU A 50 -2.86 2.39 -3.72
CA LEU A 50 -3.22 2.09 -5.10
C LEU A 50 -4.62 2.61 -5.42
N HIS A 51 -4.73 3.38 -6.49
CA HIS A 51 -6.02 3.80 -7.05
C HIS A 51 -6.35 3.02 -8.32
N THR A 52 -7.57 3.14 -8.83
CA THR A 52 -7.99 2.49 -10.09
C THR A 52 -7.84 0.96 -10.08
N THR A 53 -8.15 0.30 -8.96
CA THR A 53 -8.01 -1.18 -8.81
C THR A 53 -9.13 -2.00 -9.48
N GLY A 54 -10.09 -1.37 -10.14
CA GLY A 54 -11.29 -2.01 -10.72
C GLY A 54 -12.43 -2.15 -9.71
N SER A 55 -13.62 -2.59 -10.15
CA SER A 55 -14.83 -2.66 -9.30
C SER A 55 -14.88 -3.85 -8.33
N THR A 56 -13.88 -4.73 -8.38
CA THR A 56 -13.76 -5.91 -7.52
C THR A 56 -12.61 -5.76 -6.55
N LEU A 57 -12.72 -6.39 -5.37
CA LEU A 57 -11.65 -6.45 -4.38
C LEU A 57 -10.32 -6.96 -5.02
N PRO A 58 -9.21 -6.18 -4.98
CA PRO A 58 -7.94 -6.59 -5.58
C PRO A 58 -7.17 -7.55 -4.65
N THR A 59 -7.66 -8.79 -4.48
CA THR A 59 -7.08 -9.80 -3.58
C THR A 59 -5.62 -10.12 -3.90
N CYS A 60 -5.24 -10.14 -5.18
CA CYS A 60 -3.85 -10.36 -5.60
C CYS A 60 -2.90 -9.27 -5.08
N MET A 61 -3.37 -8.03 -4.97
CA MET A 61 -2.58 -6.92 -4.43
C MET A 61 -2.46 -7.00 -2.91
N VAL A 62 -3.54 -7.36 -2.22
CA VAL A 62 -3.50 -7.64 -0.77
C VAL A 62 -2.52 -8.77 -0.47
N ASP A 63 -2.58 -9.85 -1.24
CA ASP A 63 -1.67 -10.98 -1.10
C ASP A 63 -0.20 -10.60 -1.34
N ALA A 64 0.08 -9.87 -2.42
CA ALA A 64 1.45 -9.45 -2.74
C ALA A 64 2.02 -8.50 -1.67
N THR A 65 1.27 -7.46 -1.30
CA THR A 65 1.77 -6.40 -0.42
C THR A 65 1.72 -6.77 1.06
N VAL A 66 0.59 -7.27 1.55
CA VAL A 66 0.39 -7.54 2.98
C VAL A 66 0.90 -8.93 3.34
N ARG A 67 0.50 -9.97 2.60
CA ARG A 67 0.85 -11.36 2.99
C ARG A 67 2.30 -11.70 2.65
N VAL A 68 2.75 -11.41 1.44
CA VAL A 68 4.09 -11.78 0.97
C VAL A 68 5.14 -10.77 1.43
N ASP A 69 4.96 -9.50 1.08
CA ASP A 69 5.97 -8.46 1.33
C ASP A 69 5.92 -7.87 2.74
N LYS A 70 4.87 -8.17 3.52
CA LYS A 70 4.69 -7.69 4.90
C LYS A 70 4.74 -6.16 5.01
N ILE A 71 4.18 -5.45 4.02
CA ILE A 71 4.02 -4.00 4.04
C ILE A 71 3.14 -3.59 5.22
N GLY A 72 3.57 -2.57 5.96
CA GLY A 72 2.94 -2.16 7.22
C GLY A 72 1.54 -1.57 7.09
N ALA A 73 1.22 -0.91 5.97
CA ALA A 73 -0.17 -0.56 5.65
C ALA A 73 -0.44 -0.43 4.16
N VAL A 74 -1.72 -0.55 3.81
CA VAL A 74 -2.19 -0.40 2.44
C VAL A 74 -3.48 0.42 2.40
N TYR A 75 -3.71 1.11 1.28
CA TYR A 75 -5.01 1.67 0.92
C TYR A 75 -5.26 1.43 -0.56
N PHE A 76 -6.32 0.69 -0.89
CA PHE A 76 -6.67 0.31 -2.26
C PHE A 76 -8.08 0.78 -2.60
N THR A 77 -8.21 1.55 -3.68
CA THR A 77 -9.47 2.14 -4.10
C THR A 77 -9.68 1.98 -5.61
N ASN A 78 -10.95 1.88 -6.00
CA ASN A 78 -11.35 1.86 -7.40
C ASN A 78 -11.55 3.26 -7.96
N ASP A 79 -11.45 4.28 -7.11
CA ASP A 79 -11.55 5.67 -7.49
C ASP A 79 -10.39 6.11 -8.41
N VAL A 80 -10.58 7.23 -9.09
CA VAL A 80 -9.71 7.70 -10.16
C VAL A 80 -9.23 9.13 -9.92
N LEU A 81 -8.15 9.50 -10.60
CA LEU A 81 -7.64 10.88 -10.58
C LEU A 81 -8.68 11.87 -11.11
N PRO A 82 -8.66 13.13 -10.65
CA PRO A 82 -7.60 13.77 -9.85
C PRO A 82 -7.72 13.60 -8.32
N ASN A 83 -8.81 13.02 -7.80
CA ASN A 83 -9.03 12.94 -6.35
C ASN A 83 -9.55 11.56 -5.92
N PRO A 84 -8.70 10.53 -5.89
CA PRO A 84 -9.12 9.15 -5.60
C PRO A 84 -9.38 8.88 -4.10
N TYR A 85 -9.52 9.92 -3.27
CA TYR A 85 -9.55 9.82 -1.81
C TYR A 85 -10.86 10.32 -1.20
N ASP A 86 -11.83 10.73 -2.02
CA ASP A 86 -13.10 11.30 -1.52
C ASP A 86 -14.22 10.27 -1.35
N THR A 87 -14.04 9.07 -1.88
CA THR A 87 -15.05 8.02 -1.86
C THR A 87 -14.44 6.66 -1.50
N PHE A 88 -15.17 5.86 -0.71
CA PHE A 88 -14.79 4.48 -0.47
C PHE A 88 -15.29 3.55 -1.59
N PRO A 89 -14.49 2.55 -2.01
CA PRO A 89 -14.97 1.54 -2.94
C PRO A 89 -16.13 0.75 -2.34
N SER A 90 -17.02 0.22 -3.19
CA SER A 90 -18.14 -0.64 -2.74
C SER A 90 -17.67 -1.91 -2.02
N TYR A 91 -16.45 -2.37 -2.29
CA TYR A 91 -15.82 -3.51 -1.62
C TYR A 91 -15.03 -3.14 -0.34
N TRP A 92 -15.15 -1.91 0.18
CA TRP A 92 -14.35 -1.41 1.31
C TRP A 92 -14.28 -2.38 2.50
N THR A 93 -15.43 -2.87 3.00
CA THR A 93 -15.45 -3.83 4.10
C THR A 93 -14.69 -5.11 3.76
N GLY A 94 -14.86 -5.63 2.55
CA GLY A 94 -14.13 -6.81 2.08
C GLY A 94 -12.62 -6.56 1.95
N LEU A 95 -12.19 -5.33 1.66
CA LEU A 95 -10.77 -4.95 1.67
C LEU A 95 -10.20 -4.99 3.08
N VAL A 96 -10.91 -4.39 4.04
CA VAL A 96 -10.49 -4.39 5.45
C VAL A 96 -10.35 -5.84 5.96
N ASP A 97 -11.34 -6.69 5.69
CA ASP A 97 -11.33 -8.10 6.11
C ASP A 97 -10.17 -8.88 5.47
N ALA A 98 -9.93 -8.67 4.17
CA ALA A 98 -8.84 -9.34 3.45
C ALA A 98 -7.46 -8.91 3.97
N VAL A 99 -7.27 -7.62 4.25
CA VAL A 99 -6.02 -7.11 4.84
C VAL A 99 -5.80 -7.70 6.23
N GLN A 100 -6.84 -7.77 7.08
CA GLN A 100 -6.75 -8.36 8.41
C GLN A 100 -6.39 -9.85 8.36
N ALA A 101 -7.02 -10.60 7.45
CA ALA A 101 -6.72 -12.01 7.24
C ALA A 101 -5.27 -12.21 6.76
N ALA A 102 -4.82 -11.43 5.77
CA ALA A 102 -3.46 -11.50 5.22
C ALA A 102 -2.38 -11.12 6.25
N ALA A 103 -2.66 -10.17 7.14
CA ALA A 103 -1.74 -9.76 8.20
C ALA A 103 -1.63 -10.79 9.34
N SER A 104 -2.63 -11.68 9.49
CA SER A 104 -2.70 -12.68 10.55
C SER A 104 -2.11 -14.05 10.14
N SER A 105 -1.64 -14.19 8.90
CA SER A 105 -1.02 -15.40 8.32
C SER A 105 0.49 -15.27 8.17
#